data_AF-A0A7X7GZI4-F1
#
_entry.id   AF-A0A7X7GZI4-F1
#
_cell.length_a   1.000
_cell.length_b   1.000
_cell.length_c   1.000
_cell.angle_alpha   90.00
_cell.angle_beta   90.00
_cell.angle_gamma   90.00
#
_symmetry.space_group_name_H-M   'P 1'
#
loop_
_entity.id
_entity.type
_entity.pdbx_description
1 polymer ?
#
loop_
_entity_poly.entity_id
_entity_poly.type
_entity_poly.pdbx_seq_one_letter_code
_entity_poly.pdbx_strand_id
1 'polypeptide(L)'
;MRPFIASFFAVCAAAGCLVTTTACSSGDVPVGSAHQEIQRRGDGQPTGDGQSCSWEGTTLRLGEGCGAVPTPPGYGPYEIGETFPAPDGCNECSCTERGIMCTVRDCAGDGVACTDDAKECPDGSFVGRVPPSCEFAPCPGEGACTLEAKLCPDGSSVGRVPPSCEFAPCPGEEAPATTTKDECEIVCTMDVKECPDGSFVGRVAPDCAFAPCPNDDDGGDDDDETVCTLEAKLCP
;
A
#
# COMPACT_ATOMS: atom_id res chain seq x y z
N MET A 1 -25.05 45.33 3.63
CA MET A 1 -25.85 44.82 4.76
C MET A 1 -24.92 44.43 5.89
N ARG A 2 -25.03 45.14 7.02
CA ARG A 2 -24.49 44.93 8.39
C ARG A 2 -22.99 44.61 8.60
N PRO A 3 -22.21 45.53 9.23
CA PRO A 3 -20.96 45.19 9.93
C PRO A 3 -21.27 44.69 11.36
N PHE A 4 -20.67 43.57 11.77
CA PHE A 4 -20.70 43.14 13.17
C PHE A 4 -19.60 43.85 13.97
N ILE A 5 -20.03 44.44 15.08
CA ILE A 5 -19.27 45.19 16.07
C ILE A 5 -18.43 44.22 16.90
N ALA A 6 -17.11 44.34 16.90
CA ALA A 6 -16.26 43.75 17.92
C ALA A 6 -16.04 44.79 19.03
N SER A 7 -16.67 44.57 20.19
CA SER A 7 -16.50 45.38 21.40
C SER A 7 -15.05 45.37 21.87
N PHE A 8 -14.43 46.54 21.90
CA PHE A 8 -13.16 46.79 22.58
C PHE A 8 -13.44 47.15 24.05
N PHE A 9 -13.04 46.30 24.99
CA PHE A 9 -12.74 46.78 26.35
C PHE A 9 -11.32 47.35 26.35
N ALA A 10 -11.22 48.67 26.23
CA ALA A 10 -9.97 49.39 26.42
C ALA A 10 -9.74 49.61 27.91
N VAL A 11 -8.83 48.85 28.51
CA VAL A 11 -8.21 49.22 29.79
C VAL A 11 -6.93 49.96 29.47
N CYS A 12 -7.00 51.30 29.46
CA CYS A 12 -5.82 52.16 29.32
C CYS A 12 -5.11 52.27 30.67
N ALA A 13 -3.99 51.57 30.83
CA ALA A 13 -2.97 51.91 31.82
C ALA A 13 -1.75 52.47 31.08
N ALA A 14 -1.42 53.72 31.39
CA ALA A 14 -0.34 54.48 30.80
C ALA A 14 1.03 53.95 31.26
N ALA A 15 1.71 53.19 30.41
CA ALA A 15 3.17 53.13 30.30
C ALA A 15 3.49 52.39 29.00
N GLY A 16 4.35 52.99 28.17
CA GLY A 16 4.60 52.59 26.78
C GLY A 16 4.77 51.09 26.59
N CYS A 17 3.86 50.49 25.83
CA CYS A 17 3.99 49.14 25.32
C CYS A 17 4.32 49.27 23.83
N LEU A 18 5.55 48.91 23.47
CA LEU A 18 5.96 48.76 22.08
C LEU A 18 5.05 47.68 21.48
N VAL A 19 4.06 48.08 20.68
CA VAL A 19 3.21 47.14 19.96
C VAL A 19 4.04 46.57 18.82
N THR A 20 4.74 45.47 19.07
CA THR A 20 5.29 44.64 18.00
C THR A 20 4.09 43.99 17.32
N THR A 21 3.65 44.59 16.22
CA THR A 21 2.74 43.94 15.28
C THR A 21 3.53 42.81 14.63
N THR A 22 3.38 41.60 15.15
CA THR A 22 3.79 40.40 14.42
C THR A 22 2.87 40.29 13.23
N ALA A 23 3.28 40.91 12.11
CA ALA A 23 2.65 40.71 10.83
C ALA A 23 2.89 39.25 10.44
N CYS A 24 1.86 38.41 10.50
CA CYS A 24 1.86 37.17 9.75
C CYS A 24 1.72 37.57 8.28
N SER A 25 2.85 37.74 7.59
CA SER A 25 2.85 37.85 6.14
C SER A 25 2.36 36.53 5.59
N SER A 26 1.21 36.55 4.92
CA SER A 26 0.83 35.55 3.93
C SER A 26 1.86 35.63 2.81
N GLY A 27 3.04 35.05 3.04
CA GLY A 27 4.09 34.92 2.04
C GLY A 27 3.76 33.70 1.21
N ASP A 28 3.70 33.87 -0.10
CA ASP A 28 3.78 32.77 -1.06
C ASP A 28 4.95 31.87 -0.65
N VAL A 29 4.68 30.59 -0.37
CA VAL A 29 5.71 29.62 -0.01
C VAL A 29 6.61 29.46 -1.24
N PRO A 30 7.91 29.75 -1.15
CA PRO A 30 8.79 29.58 -2.28
C PRO A 30 8.89 28.09 -2.63
N VAL A 31 8.64 27.75 -3.89
CA VAL A 31 8.94 26.45 -4.49
C VAL A 31 10.38 26.08 -4.14
N GLY A 32 10.56 25.01 -3.35
CA GLY A 32 11.86 24.58 -2.84
C GLY A 32 12.19 24.98 -1.39
N SER A 33 11.22 25.42 -0.59
CA SER A 33 11.41 25.61 0.84
C SER A 33 11.51 24.28 1.57
N ALA A 34 12.66 24.00 2.20
CA ALA A 34 12.91 22.80 3.02
C ALA A 34 12.20 22.86 4.39
N HIS A 35 10.88 23.12 4.41
CA HIS A 35 10.11 22.95 5.63
C HIS A 35 10.03 21.45 5.94
N GLN A 36 10.43 21.05 7.15
CA GLN A 36 10.23 19.69 7.64
C GLN A 36 8.97 19.66 8.51
N GLU A 37 8.06 18.73 8.24
CA GLU A 37 6.83 18.54 9.00
C GLU A 37 6.80 17.16 9.65
N ILE A 38 6.39 17.13 10.92
CA ILE A 38 6.21 15.91 11.68
C ILE A 38 4.93 15.20 11.27
N GLN A 39 5.05 13.94 10.85
CA GLN A 39 3.92 13.12 10.47
C GLN A 39 3.18 12.60 11.70
N ARG A 40 1.85 12.53 11.60
CA ARG A 40 0.96 12.07 12.67
C ARG A 40 0.06 10.96 12.20
N ARG A 41 -0.28 10.07 13.13
CA ARG A 41 -1.31 9.05 12.92
C ARG A 41 -2.68 9.70 12.72
N GLY A 42 -3.64 8.93 12.18
CA GLY A 42 -5.00 9.41 11.94
C GLY A 42 -5.75 9.86 13.20
N ASP A 43 -5.32 9.39 14.37
CA ASP A 43 -5.80 9.81 15.70
C ASP A 43 -5.01 11.01 16.29
N GLY A 44 -4.02 11.53 15.56
CA GLY A 44 -3.16 12.64 15.97
C GLY A 44 -1.97 12.23 16.84
N GLN A 45 -1.83 10.95 17.19
CA GLN A 45 -0.68 10.43 17.95
C GLN A 45 0.64 10.57 17.18
N PRO A 46 1.78 10.64 17.89
CA PRO A 46 3.09 10.66 17.25
C PRO A 46 3.35 9.36 16.48
N THR A 47 4.09 9.50 15.39
CA THR A 47 4.54 8.37 14.54
C THR A 47 5.75 7.63 15.13
N GLY A 48 6.38 8.18 16.18
CA GLY A 48 7.45 7.53 16.93
C GLY A 48 7.04 7.16 18.35
N ASP A 49 7.67 6.12 18.87
CA ASP A 49 7.56 5.64 20.25
C ASP A 49 8.73 6.07 21.14
N GLY A 50 9.71 6.79 20.57
CA GLY A 50 10.93 7.25 21.25
C GLY A 50 12.13 6.30 21.10
N GLN A 51 11.94 5.11 20.52
CA GLN A 51 13.02 4.24 20.06
C GLN A 51 12.97 4.03 18.56
N SER A 52 11.76 3.91 17.99
CA SER A 52 11.57 3.71 16.55
C SER A 52 10.49 4.63 15.98
N CYS A 53 10.38 4.63 14.66
CA CYS A 53 9.29 5.27 13.92
C CYS A 53 8.55 4.26 13.04
N SER A 54 7.24 4.42 12.87
CA SER A 54 6.43 3.60 11.96
C SER A 54 5.35 4.43 11.26
N TRP A 55 5.09 4.09 10.00
CA TRP A 55 4.00 4.68 9.21
C TRP A 55 2.63 4.06 9.51
N GLU A 56 2.53 3.02 10.32
CA GLU A 56 1.27 2.34 10.63
C GLU A 56 0.20 3.33 11.12
N GLY A 57 -0.97 3.35 10.46
CA GLY A 57 -2.05 4.28 10.82
C GLY A 57 -1.76 5.76 10.55
N THR A 58 -0.73 6.09 9.77
CA THR A 58 -0.42 7.47 9.36
C THR A 58 -1.29 7.90 8.18
N THR A 59 -1.86 9.09 8.27
CA THR A 59 -2.62 9.69 7.16
C THR A 59 -1.69 10.57 6.34
N LEU A 60 -1.39 10.18 5.10
CA LEU A 60 -0.67 11.02 4.14
C LEU A 60 -1.61 12.09 3.58
N ARG A 61 -1.17 13.35 3.59
CA ARG A 61 -1.89 14.43 2.90
C ARG A 61 -1.52 14.42 1.41
N LEU A 62 -2.15 13.53 0.67
CA LEU A 62 -2.27 13.68 -0.79
C LEU A 62 -3.47 14.62 -1.03
N GLY A 63 -3.32 15.58 -1.95
CA GLY A 63 -4.22 16.72 -2.13
C GLY A 63 -5.72 16.48 -1.88
N GLU A 64 -6.33 17.41 -1.15
CA GLU A 64 -7.79 17.57 -0.95
C GLU A 64 -8.60 16.44 -0.27
N GLY A 65 -7.97 15.45 0.35
CA GLY A 65 -8.68 14.49 1.20
C GLY A 65 -7.79 13.72 2.18
N CYS A 66 -8.21 13.63 3.44
CA CYS A 66 -7.57 12.77 4.45
C CYS A 66 -7.96 11.30 4.21
N GLY A 67 -7.46 10.69 3.14
CA GLY A 67 -7.56 9.24 2.95
C GLY A 67 -6.42 8.55 3.70
N ALA A 68 -6.74 7.61 4.59
CA ALA A 68 -5.74 6.67 5.09
C ALA A 68 -5.31 5.78 3.92
N VAL A 69 -4.21 6.12 3.25
CA VAL A 69 -3.59 5.17 2.32
C VAL A 69 -3.02 4.05 3.20
N PRO A 70 -3.42 2.78 3.03
CA PRO A 70 -2.79 1.69 3.73
C PRO A 70 -1.31 1.70 3.32
N THR A 71 -0.44 1.96 4.28
CA THR A 71 1.00 1.89 4.04
C THR A 71 1.33 0.46 3.63
N PRO A 72 2.01 0.25 2.48
CA PRO A 72 2.35 -1.09 2.04
C PRO A 72 3.12 -1.82 3.15
N PRO A 73 2.92 -3.14 3.31
CA PRO A 73 3.74 -3.92 4.23
C PRO A 73 5.22 -3.77 3.84
N GLY A 74 6.05 -3.28 4.77
CA GLY A 74 7.48 -3.03 4.55
C GLY A 74 7.97 -1.60 4.85
N TYR A 75 7.08 -0.64 5.15
CA TYR A 75 7.46 0.73 5.52
C TYR A 75 7.62 0.92 7.04
N GLY A 76 8.61 0.24 7.63
CA GLY A 76 8.99 0.34 9.05
C GLY A 76 9.13 -1.04 9.74
N PRO A 77 9.66 -1.09 10.98
CA PRO A 77 10.09 0.03 11.83
C PRO A 77 11.40 0.67 11.36
N TYR A 78 11.54 1.98 11.56
CA TYR A 78 12.77 2.73 11.31
C TYR A 78 13.45 3.11 12.62
N GLU A 79 14.77 3.01 12.65
CA GLU A 79 15.58 3.42 13.78
C GLU A 79 15.80 4.94 13.79
N ILE A 80 15.97 5.53 14.98
CA ILE A 80 16.24 6.97 15.09
C ILE A 80 17.52 7.33 14.34
N GLY A 81 17.42 8.33 13.46
CA GLY A 81 18.49 8.80 12.58
C GLY A 81 18.42 8.25 11.16
N GLU A 82 17.58 7.24 10.89
CA GLU A 82 17.39 6.74 9.53
C GLU A 82 16.69 7.77 8.64
N THR A 83 17.13 7.84 7.38
CA THR A 83 16.55 8.68 6.33
C THR A 83 16.04 7.79 5.21
N PHE A 84 14.81 8.03 4.74
CA PHE A 84 14.10 7.20 3.78
C PHE A 84 13.20 8.04 2.85
N PRO A 85 12.89 7.55 1.64
CA PRO A 85 11.98 8.24 0.73
C PRO A 85 10.56 8.29 1.30
N ALA A 86 9.90 9.43 1.17
CA ALA A 86 8.50 9.57 1.52
C ALA A 86 7.62 8.74 0.56
N PRO A 87 6.45 8.26 1.01
CA PRO A 87 5.49 7.55 0.16
C PRO A 87 4.97 8.36 -1.03
N ASP A 88 5.10 9.69 -0.98
CA ASP A 88 4.79 10.58 -2.11
C ASP A 88 5.86 10.56 -3.22
N GLY A 89 6.95 9.80 -3.07
CA GLY A 89 8.01 9.61 -4.06
C GLY A 89 8.87 10.85 -4.29
N CYS A 90 8.72 11.89 -3.48
CA CYS A 90 9.29 13.20 -3.74
C CYS A 90 9.95 13.79 -2.50
N ASN A 91 9.32 13.67 -1.35
CA ASN A 91 9.85 14.14 -0.10
C ASN A 91 10.85 13.14 0.48
N GLU A 92 11.75 13.65 1.32
CA GLU A 92 12.68 12.84 2.08
C GLU A 92 12.27 12.90 3.55
N CYS A 93 12.20 11.73 4.20
CA CYS A 93 11.80 11.60 5.58
C CYS A 93 12.95 11.11 6.44
N SER A 94 12.96 11.54 7.69
CA SER A 94 13.91 11.05 8.71
C SER A 94 13.17 10.62 9.96
N CYS A 95 13.61 9.53 10.58
CA CYS A 95 13.12 9.11 11.89
C CYS A 95 13.86 9.88 12.98
N THR A 96 13.11 10.59 13.83
CA THR A 96 13.64 11.32 14.99
C THR A 96 12.99 10.79 16.26
N GLU A 97 13.52 11.15 17.44
CA GLU A 97 12.88 10.85 18.73
C GLU A 97 11.43 11.32 18.83
N ARG A 98 11.02 12.31 18.02
CA ARG A 98 9.66 12.85 17.98
C ARG A 98 8.74 12.07 17.03
N GLY A 99 9.29 11.30 16.10
CA GLY A 99 8.58 10.64 15.01
C GLY A 99 9.17 10.94 13.64
N ILE A 100 8.42 10.60 12.60
CA ILE A 100 8.82 10.76 11.21
C ILE A 100 8.72 12.23 10.81
N MET A 101 9.83 12.82 10.38
CA MET A 101 9.91 14.19 9.88
C MET A 101 10.23 14.17 8.39
N CYS A 102 9.28 14.62 7.57
CA CYS A 102 9.44 14.67 6.13
C CYS A 102 9.62 16.10 5.64
N THR A 103 10.40 16.29 4.59
CA THR A 103 10.36 17.56 3.85
C THR A 103 8.95 17.80 3.32
N VAL A 104 8.60 19.06 3.13
CA VAL A 104 7.39 19.52 2.46
C VAL A 104 7.83 20.38 1.30
N ARG A 105 8.51 19.74 0.33
CA ARG A 105 8.80 20.38 -0.95
C ARG A 105 7.55 20.29 -1.81
N ASP A 106 7.25 21.40 -2.48
CA ASP A 106 6.38 21.36 -3.66
C ASP A 106 7.05 20.42 -4.65
N CYS A 107 6.51 19.22 -4.75
CA CYS A 107 6.94 18.25 -5.73
C CYS A 107 6.71 18.87 -7.09
N ALA A 108 7.80 19.14 -7.83
CA ALA A 108 7.71 19.65 -9.19
C ALA A 108 6.92 18.62 -10.01
N GLY A 109 5.64 18.92 -10.16
CA GLY A 109 4.61 17.97 -10.44
C GLY A 109 3.28 18.52 -9.97
N ASP A 110 2.74 19.49 -10.71
CA ASP A 110 1.38 19.27 -11.22
C ASP A 110 1.31 17.79 -11.62
N GLY A 111 0.64 16.96 -10.81
CA GLY A 111 0.86 15.51 -10.72
C GLY A 111 1.30 14.90 -12.04
N VAL A 112 2.59 14.50 -12.12
CA VAL A 112 3.09 13.74 -13.26
C VAL A 112 2.41 12.38 -13.20
N ALA A 113 1.21 12.34 -13.76
CA ALA A 113 0.43 11.16 -13.99
C ALA A 113 1.14 10.42 -15.12
N CYS A 114 1.80 9.33 -14.76
CA CYS A 114 2.22 8.36 -15.74
C CYS A 114 0.97 7.71 -16.35
N THR A 115 1.11 7.17 -17.55
CA THR A 115 0.08 6.31 -18.12
C THR A 115 -0.09 5.07 -17.26
N ASP A 116 -1.34 4.60 -17.10
CA ASP A 116 -1.68 3.35 -16.40
C ASP A 116 -1.29 2.12 -17.23
N ASP A 117 -0.05 2.09 -17.69
CA ASP A 117 0.54 0.95 -18.37
C ASP A 117 0.97 -0.08 -17.32
N ALA A 118 0.68 -1.35 -17.57
CA ALA A 118 1.16 -2.47 -16.76
C ALA A 118 2.18 -3.29 -17.57
N LYS A 119 3.29 -3.67 -16.94
CA LYS A 119 4.27 -4.62 -17.46
C LYS A 119 4.14 -5.92 -16.69
N GLU A 120 3.95 -7.02 -17.41
CA GLU A 120 3.96 -8.37 -16.85
C GLU A 120 5.40 -8.78 -16.50
N CYS A 121 5.55 -9.34 -15.32
CA CYS A 121 6.80 -9.83 -14.76
C CYS A 121 6.95 -11.34 -14.97
N PRO A 122 8.17 -11.90 -14.87
CA PRO A 122 8.39 -13.35 -15.06
C PRO A 122 7.64 -14.24 -14.07
N ASP A 123 7.27 -13.70 -12.91
CA ASP A 123 6.45 -14.36 -11.87
C ASP A 123 4.93 -14.27 -12.14
N GLY A 124 4.51 -13.62 -13.24
CA GLY A 124 3.11 -13.36 -13.59
C GLY A 124 2.50 -12.15 -12.88
N SER A 125 3.27 -11.41 -12.07
CA SER A 125 2.81 -10.17 -11.45
C SER A 125 2.84 -8.99 -12.44
N PHE A 126 2.24 -7.86 -12.06
CA PHE A 126 2.21 -6.65 -12.88
C PHE A 126 2.80 -5.45 -12.14
N VAL A 127 3.64 -4.70 -12.85
CA VAL A 127 4.24 -3.45 -12.35
C VAL A 127 3.81 -2.26 -13.20
N GLY A 128 3.57 -1.12 -12.55
CA GLY A 128 3.22 0.16 -13.20
C GLY A 128 4.42 1.08 -13.40
N ARG A 129 4.18 2.24 -14.04
CA ARG A 129 5.19 3.31 -14.17
C ARG A 129 5.32 4.12 -12.90
N VAL A 130 6.54 4.56 -12.58
CA VAL A 130 6.85 5.33 -11.36
C VAL A 130 7.37 6.72 -11.74
N PRO A 131 6.77 7.81 -11.23
CA PRO A 131 7.31 9.17 -11.36
C PRO A 131 8.72 9.29 -10.74
N PRO A 132 9.56 10.24 -11.17
CA PRO A 132 9.30 11.32 -12.14
C PRO A 132 9.59 10.96 -13.60
N SER A 133 10.24 9.82 -13.86
CA SER A 133 10.66 9.40 -15.20
C SER A 133 9.60 8.58 -15.93
N CYS A 134 8.56 8.12 -15.23
CA CYS A 134 7.53 7.22 -15.76
C CYS A 134 8.11 5.92 -16.35
N GLU A 135 9.17 5.40 -15.74
CA GLU A 135 9.72 4.07 -16.04
C GLU A 135 8.98 3.01 -15.22
N PHE A 136 8.90 1.78 -15.74
CA PHE A 136 8.29 0.67 -15.01
C PHE A 136 9.05 0.39 -13.72
N ALA A 137 8.31 0.17 -12.62
CA ALA A 137 8.90 -0.35 -11.40
C ALA A 137 9.61 -1.69 -11.68
N PRO A 138 10.69 -2.02 -10.95
CA PRO A 138 11.30 -3.34 -11.03
C PRO A 138 10.30 -4.42 -10.61
N CYS A 139 10.36 -5.59 -11.23
CA CYS A 139 9.48 -6.68 -10.87
C CYS A 139 9.75 -7.16 -9.43
N PRO A 140 8.73 -7.66 -8.71
CA PRO A 140 8.94 -8.39 -7.47
C PRO A 140 9.92 -9.55 -7.71
N GLY A 141 10.97 -9.64 -6.90
CA GLY A 141 12.03 -10.62 -7.15
C GLY A 141 12.99 -10.27 -8.29
N GLU A 142 12.95 -9.06 -8.86
CA GLU A 142 14.07 -8.50 -9.65
C GLU A 142 14.96 -7.59 -8.79
N GLY A 143 14.95 -7.79 -7.47
CA GLY A 143 16.04 -7.31 -6.63
C GLY A 143 17.33 -7.93 -7.16
N ALA A 144 18.14 -7.13 -7.86
CA ALA A 144 19.40 -7.58 -8.44
C ALA A 144 20.29 -8.11 -7.32
N CYS A 145 20.30 -9.42 -7.13
CA CYS A 145 21.22 -10.04 -6.21
C CYS A 145 22.64 -9.82 -6.71
N THR A 146 23.60 -9.76 -5.78
CA THR A 146 25.02 -9.73 -6.14
C THR A 146 25.35 -10.92 -7.04
N LEU A 147 26.17 -10.72 -8.08
CA LEU A 147 26.56 -11.74 -9.07
C LEU A 147 27.55 -12.77 -8.50
N GLU A 148 27.46 -13.04 -7.21
CA GLU A 148 28.31 -14.02 -6.53
C GLU A 148 27.87 -15.43 -6.90
N ALA A 149 28.86 -16.33 -7.03
CA ALA A 149 28.64 -17.74 -7.33
C ALA A 149 29.16 -18.62 -6.19
N LYS A 150 28.36 -19.59 -5.76
CA LYS A 150 28.74 -20.63 -4.81
C LYS A 150 29.18 -21.87 -5.59
N LEU A 151 30.37 -22.38 -5.28
CA LEU A 151 30.87 -23.64 -5.81
C LEU A 151 30.18 -24.83 -5.14
N CYS A 152 29.64 -25.72 -5.95
CA CYS A 152 28.98 -26.94 -5.53
C CYS A 152 29.95 -28.13 -5.44
N PRO A 153 29.62 -29.17 -4.67
CA PRO A 153 30.47 -30.36 -4.53
C PRO A 153 30.72 -31.12 -5.83
N ASP A 154 29.83 -30.99 -6.81
CA ASP A 154 29.94 -31.55 -8.16
C ASP A 154 30.86 -30.72 -9.09
N GLY A 155 31.37 -29.58 -8.61
CA GLY A 155 32.18 -28.63 -9.37
C GLY A 155 31.38 -27.61 -10.19
N SER A 156 30.04 -27.65 -10.13
CA SER A 156 29.20 -26.61 -10.73
C SER A 156 29.17 -25.33 -9.88
N SER A 157 28.56 -24.27 -10.42
CA SER A 157 28.41 -22.99 -9.72
C SER A 157 26.95 -22.53 -9.74
N VAL A 158 26.43 -22.14 -8.59
CA VAL A 158 25.06 -21.62 -8.42
C VAL A 158 25.08 -20.16 -7.98
N GLY A 159 24.15 -19.36 -8.50
CA GLY A 159 23.98 -17.94 -8.14
C GLY A 159 22.95 -17.73 -7.03
N ARG A 160 22.79 -16.47 -6.60
CA ARG A 160 21.72 -16.07 -5.70
C ARG A 160 20.37 -16.00 -6.43
N VAL A 161 19.29 -16.37 -5.75
CA VAL A 161 17.92 -16.38 -6.25
C VAL A 161 17.10 -15.37 -5.46
N PRO A 162 16.47 -14.38 -6.11
CA PRO A 162 15.50 -13.49 -5.47
C PRO A 162 14.28 -14.26 -4.96
N PRO A 163 13.53 -13.77 -3.95
CA PRO A 163 13.59 -12.44 -3.33
C PRO A 163 14.54 -12.32 -2.13
N SER A 164 14.96 -13.44 -1.54
CA SER A 164 15.85 -13.46 -0.36
C SER A 164 17.34 -13.32 -0.72
N CYS A 165 17.68 -13.39 -2.02
CA CYS A 165 19.05 -13.42 -2.52
C CYS A 165 19.91 -14.52 -1.88
N GLU A 166 19.31 -15.66 -1.59
CA GLU A 166 20.01 -16.86 -1.13
C GLU A 166 20.53 -17.68 -2.31
N PHE A 167 21.62 -18.43 -2.13
CA PHE A 167 22.15 -19.28 -3.19
C PHE A 167 21.14 -20.36 -3.57
N ALA A 168 20.94 -20.56 -4.88
CA ALA A 168 20.19 -21.71 -5.38
C ALA A 168 20.80 -23.02 -4.83
N PRO A 169 20.01 -24.07 -4.61
CA PRO A 169 20.52 -25.38 -4.24
C PRO A 169 21.45 -25.94 -5.32
N CYS A 170 22.45 -26.73 -4.91
CA CYS A 170 23.37 -27.35 -5.85
C CYS A 170 22.68 -28.45 -6.67
N PRO A 171 23.12 -28.72 -7.91
CA PRO A 171 22.60 -29.85 -8.69
C PRO A 171 22.75 -31.17 -7.92
N GLY A 172 21.63 -31.87 -7.68
CA GLY A 172 21.60 -33.09 -6.87
C GLY A 172 21.24 -32.90 -5.39
N GLU A 173 21.15 -31.66 -4.92
CA GLU A 173 20.43 -31.30 -3.69
C GLU A 173 19.02 -30.89 -4.12
N GLU A 174 18.04 -31.77 -3.91
CA GLU A 174 16.65 -31.43 -4.18
C GLU A 174 16.26 -30.22 -3.31
N ALA A 175 15.82 -29.13 -3.96
CA ALA A 175 15.11 -28.07 -3.26
C ALA A 175 13.99 -28.69 -2.41
N PRO A 176 13.60 -28.10 -1.26
CA PRO A 176 12.33 -28.47 -0.66
C PRO A 176 11.24 -28.04 -1.64
N ALA A 177 10.92 -28.91 -2.58
CA ALA A 177 9.66 -28.88 -3.26
C ALA A 177 8.63 -29.02 -2.14
N THR A 178 7.92 -27.92 -1.87
CA THR A 178 6.60 -27.97 -1.26
C THR A 178 5.65 -28.69 -2.22
N THR A 179 5.94 -29.96 -2.47
CA THR A 179 5.01 -30.95 -3.01
C THR A 179 4.19 -31.44 -1.82
N THR A 180 3.21 -30.63 -1.41
CA THR A 180 1.97 -31.19 -0.87
C THR A 180 1.22 -31.81 -2.05
N LYS A 181 1.61 -33.03 -2.39
CA LYS A 181 0.73 -33.96 -3.07
C LYS A 181 -0.12 -34.60 -1.98
N ASP A 182 -1.18 -33.92 -1.57
CA ASP A 182 -2.43 -34.59 -1.24
C ASP A 182 -3.60 -33.59 -1.29
N GLU A 183 -4.62 -34.02 -2.02
CA GLU A 183 -5.85 -33.34 -2.43
C GLU A 183 -5.67 -32.25 -3.50
N CYS A 184 -6.34 -32.47 -4.63
CA CYS A 184 -6.48 -31.54 -5.73
C CYS A 184 -6.83 -30.16 -5.15
N GLU A 185 -5.95 -29.17 -5.29
CA GLU A 185 -6.29 -27.79 -4.99
C GLU A 185 -7.37 -27.40 -6.01
N ILE A 186 -8.63 -27.65 -5.66
CA ILE A 186 -9.79 -27.34 -6.47
C ILE A 186 -9.95 -25.82 -6.41
N VAL A 187 -9.27 -25.14 -7.32
CA VAL A 187 -9.45 -23.71 -7.56
C VAL A 187 -10.70 -23.55 -8.42
N CYS A 188 -11.76 -23.03 -7.83
CA CYS A 188 -12.95 -22.67 -8.58
C CYS A 188 -12.72 -21.38 -9.35
N THR A 189 -13.37 -21.23 -10.51
CA THR A 189 -13.36 -19.96 -11.25
C THR A 189 -14.03 -18.87 -10.42
N MET A 190 -13.49 -17.64 -10.46
CA MET A 190 -13.99 -16.51 -9.66
C MET A 190 -15.24 -15.85 -10.25
N ASP A 191 -16.16 -16.64 -10.79
CA ASP A 191 -17.45 -16.14 -11.25
C ASP A 191 -18.34 -15.80 -10.05
N VAL A 192 -19.20 -14.81 -10.23
CA VAL A 192 -20.11 -14.31 -9.20
C VAL A 192 -21.55 -14.38 -9.70
N LYS A 193 -22.46 -14.89 -8.86
CA LYS A 193 -23.90 -14.90 -9.10
C LYS A 193 -24.56 -13.82 -8.24
N GLU A 194 -25.40 -13.01 -8.86
CA GLU A 194 -26.25 -12.05 -8.17
C GLU A 194 -27.45 -12.76 -7.54
N CYS A 195 -27.70 -12.44 -6.27
CA CYS A 195 -28.80 -12.94 -5.48
C CYS A 195 -30.03 -12.00 -5.57
N PRO A 196 -31.24 -12.47 -5.26
CA PRO A 196 -32.46 -11.66 -5.34
C PRO A 196 -32.44 -10.40 -4.43
N ASP A 197 -31.65 -10.42 -3.36
CA ASP A 197 -31.42 -9.30 -2.45
C ASP A 197 -30.37 -8.29 -2.96
N GLY A 198 -29.80 -8.53 -4.15
CA GLY A 198 -28.71 -7.75 -4.73
C GLY A 198 -27.33 -8.08 -4.15
N SER A 199 -27.23 -9.09 -3.28
CA SER A 199 -25.94 -9.61 -2.82
C SER A 199 -25.29 -10.51 -3.87
N PHE A 200 -24.03 -10.89 -3.65
CA PHE A 200 -23.23 -11.60 -4.62
C PHE A 200 -22.56 -12.81 -3.97
N VAL A 201 -22.72 -13.98 -4.57
CA VAL A 201 -22.15 -15.26 -4.11
C VAL A 201 -21.18 -15.84 -5.13
N GLY A 202 -20.09 -16.43 -4.63
CA GLY A 202 -19.06 -17.08 -5.45
C GLY A 202 -19.21 -18.61 -5.45
N ARG A 203 -18.37 -19.29 -6.22
CA ARG A 203 -18.28 -20.76 -6.24
C ARG A 203 -17.58 -21.31 -4.99
N VAL A 204 -18.00 -22.47 -4.51
CA VAL A 204 -17.46 -23.13 -3.32
C VAL A 204 -17.01 -24.55 -3.67
N ALA A 205 -15.82 -24.94 -3.24
CA ALA A 205 -15.33 -26.31 -3.35
C ALA A 205 -16.19 -27.26 -2.48
N PRO A 206 -16.32 -28.55 -2.82
CA PRO A 206 -15.52 -29.32 -3.79
C PRO A 206 -16.10 -29.42 -5.21
N ASP A 207 -17.33 -29.01 -5.44
CA ASP A 207 -18.01 -29.11 -6.74
C ASP A 207 -17.99 -27.82 -7.55
N CYS A 208 -17.48 -26.73 -6.97
CA CYS A 208 -17.47 -25.40 -7.56
C CYS A 208 -18.88 -24.89 -7.93
N ALA A 209 -19.90 -25.30 -7.17
CA ALA A 209 -21.24 -24.73 -7.24
C ALA A 209 -21.28 -23.36 -6.54
N PHE A 210 -22.20 -22.48 -6.96
CA PHE A 210 -22.41 -21.20 -6.27
C PHE A 210 -22.89 -21.43 -4.83
N ALA A 211 -22.34 -20.67 -3.88
CA ALA A 211 -22.86 -20.63 -2.52
C ALA A 211 -24.36 -20.23 -2.53
N PRO A 212 -25.16 -20.73 -1.58
CA PRO A 212 -26.55 -20.29 -1.41
C PRO A 212 -26.61 -18.79 -1.05
N CYS A 213 -27.67 -18.11 -1.47
CA CYS A 213 -27.83 -16.70 -1.14
C CYS A 213 -28.22 -16.53 0.33
N PRO A 214 -27.67 -15.51 1.02
CA PRO A 214 -28.13 -15.18 2.35
C PRO A 214 -29.58 -14.69 2.28
N ASN A 215 -30.48 -15.34 3.02
CA ASN A 215 -31.93 -15.09 3.11
C ASN A 215 -32.82 -15.70 2.00
N ASP A 216 -32.36 -16.77 1.35
CA ASP A 216 -33.28 -17.68 0.64
C ASP A 216 -34.11 -18.48 1.68
N ASP A 217 -35.12 -17.84 2.28
CA ASP A 217 -36.20 -18.58 2.92
C ASP A 217 -37.05 -19.19 1.79
N ASP A 218 -36.82 -20.47 1.51
CA ASP A 218 -37.62 -21.31 0.61
C ASP A 218 -39.12 -21.12 0.89
N GLY A 219 -39.79 -20.43 -0.04
CA GLY A 219 -41.18 -20.04 0.06
C GLY A 219 -41.89 -20.07 -1.28
N GLY A 220 -41.92 -21.22 -1.94
CA GLY A 220 -43.00 -21.59 -2.85
C GLY A 220 -42.59 -21.93 -4.28
N ASP A 221 -42.80 -23.21 -4.60
CA ASP A 221 -43.44 -23.75 -5.81
C ASP A 221 -43.45 -22.84 -7.05
N ASP A 222 -42.66 -23.22 -8.07
CA ASP A 222 -43.13 -23.25 -9.45
C ASP A 222 -42.20 -24.17 -10.27
N ASP A 223 -42.79 -25.29 -10.64
CA ASP A 223 -42.46 -26.21 -11.72
C ASP A 223 -41.92 -25.54 -13.00
N ASP A 224 -40.62 -25.73 -13.28
CA ASP A 224 -40.20 -26.11 -14.63
C ASP A 224 -38.94 -26.99 -14.56
N GLU A 225 -39.17 -28.26 -14.83
CA GLU A 225 -38.19 -29.30 -15.03
C GLU A 225 -37.35 -28.99 -16.28
N THR A 226 -36.29 -28.21 -16.14
CA THR A 226 -35.17 -28.24 -17.11
C THR A 226 -33.98 -28.95 -16.48
N VAL A 227 -34.14 -30.27 -16.35
CA VAL A 227 -33.04 -31.18 -16.06
C VAL A 227 -32.20 -31.33 -17.32
N CYS A 228 -31.12 -30.56 -17.42
CA CYS A 228 -30.01 -30.94 -18.29
C CYS A 228 -29.25 -32.08 -17.60
N THR A 229 -29.70 -33.31 -17.82
CA THR A 229 -28.97 -34.52 -17.48
C THR A 229 -27.65 -34.53 -18.26
N LEU A 230 -26.55 -34.28 -17.58
CA LEU A 230 -25.23 -34.69 -18.02
C LEU A 230 -24.60 -35.41 -16.84
N GLU A 231 -24.76 -36.73 -16.81
CA GLU A 231 -24.00 -37.62 -15.95
C GLU A 231 -22.51 -37.37 -16.17
N ALA A 232 -21.88 -36.58 -15.31
CA ALA A 232 -20.43 -36.54 -15.20
C ALA A 232 -20.01 -37.69 -14.29
N LYS A 233 -19.46 -38.73 -14.92
CA LYS A 233 -18.81 -39.87 -14.29
C LYS A 233 -17.95 -39.44 -13.12
N LEU A 234 -18.15 -40.11 -11.98
CA LEU A 234 -17.14 -40.24 -10.93
C LEU A 234 -15.81 -40.68 -11.58
N CYS A 235 -14.74 -39.94 -11.31
CA CYS A 235 -13.40 -40.44 -11.55
C CYS A 235 -13.15 -41.65 -10.63
N PRO A 236 -12.53 -42.74 -11.12
CA PRO A 236 -12.16 -43.89 -10.28
C PRO A 236 -11.10 -43.54 -9.23
#